data_AF-A0A7J6WK36-F1
#
_entry.id   AF-A0A7J6WK36-F1
#
_cell.length_a   1.000
_cell.length_b   1.000
_cell.length_c   1.000
_cell.angle_alpha   90.00
_cell.angle_beta   90.00
_cell.angle_gamma   90.00
#
_symmetry.space_group_name_H-M   'P 1'
#
loop_
_entity.id
_entity.type
_entity.pdbx_description
1 polymer ?
#
loop_
_entity_poly.entity_id
_entity_poly.type
_entity_poly.pdbx_seq_one_letter_code
_entity_poly.pdbx_strand_id
1 'polypeptide(L)'
;MTPGISDHSPVVLRWNKHIPTTVKPFRFFNHWDEHKDFLNMVGESWQTETRGNPMMRVTNKLKTLKIKLKEWSKNHYSQMQTKISDAK
;
A
#
# COMPACT_ATOMS: atom_id res chain seq x y z
N MET A 1 -41.48 -18.41 -36.83
CA MET A 1 -41.41 -17.73 -35.52
C MET A 1 -39.94 -17.72 -35.11
N THR A 2 -39.31 -16.56 -35.02
CA THR A 2 -37.89 -16.43 -34.65
C THR A 2 -37.78 -16.13 -33.16
N PRO A 3 -37.42 -17.11 -32.31
CA PRO A 3 -37.20 -16.87 -30.89
C PRO A 3 -35.80 -16.28 -30.74
N GLY A 4 -35.67 -15.04 -30.26
CA GLY A 4 -34.33 -14.49 -30.03
C GLY A 4 -34.24 -13.03 -29.64
N ILE A 5 -35.30 -12.24 -29.82
CA ILE A 5 -35.31 -10.85 -29.39
C ILE A 5 -35.98 -10.72 -28.03
N SER A 6 -35.12 -10.69 -27.03
CA SER A 6 -35.41 -10.24 -25.66
C SER A 6 -35.81 -8.75 -25.72
N ASP A 7 -37.05 -8.40 -25.35
CA ASP A 7 -37.55 -7.01 -25.27
C ASP A 7 -37.04 -6.27 -24.01
N HIS A 8 -35.90 -6.71 -23.49
CA HIS A 8 -35.32 -6.16 -22.28
C HIS A 8 -34.43 -4.98 -22.64
N SER A 9 -34.91 -3.77 -22.37
CA SER A 9 -34.06 -2.57 -22.39
C SER A 9 -33.07 -2.60 -21.23
N PRO A 10 -31.74 -2.53 -21.48
CA PRO A 10 -30.74 -2.53 -20.42
C PRO A 10 -30.78 -1.21 -19.65
N VAL A 11 -30.83 -1.31 -18.32
CA VAL A 11 -30.67 -0.16 -17.41
C VAL A 11 -29.18 0.07 -17.17
N VAL A 12 -28.71 1.27 -17.52
CA VAL A 12 -27.32 1.71 -17.26
C VAL A 12 -27.30 2.57 -16.01
N LEU A 13 -26.82 2.00 -14.90
CA LEU A 13 -26.60 2.74 -13.67
C LEU A 13 -25.21 3.37 -13.68
N ARG A 14 -25.15 4.70 -13.69
CA ARG A 14 -23.89 5.45 -13.55
C ARG A 14 -23.67 5.79 -12.08
N TRP A 15 -22.82 5.01 -11.42
CA TRP A 15 -22.39 5.32 -10.06
C TRP A 15 -21.19 6.26 -10.09
N ASN A 16 -21.40 7.53 -9.72
CA ASN A 16 -20.30 8.45 -9.53
C ASN A 16 -19.59 8.07 -8.22
N LYS A 17 -18.51 7.27 -8.32
CA LYS A 17 -17.69 6.91 -7.16
C LYS A 17 -16.92 8.17 -6.74
N HIS A 18 -17.52 9.01 -5.90
CA HIS A 18 -16.75 9.94 -5.10
C HIS A 18 -15.96 9.11 -4.09
N ILE A 19 -14.79 8.64 -4.49
CA ILE A 19 -13.87 7.95 -3.59
C ILE A 19 -13.20 9.07 -2.80
N PRO A 20 -13.56 9.29 -1.51
CA PRO A 20 -12.79 10.23 -0.71
C PRO A 20 -11.33 9.79 -0.74
N THR A 21 -10.42 10.73 -0.97
CA THR A 21 -8.98 10.54 -0.89
C THR A 21 -8.57 10.35 0.57
N THR A 22 -9.03 9.26 1.19
CA THR A 22 -8.60 8.87 2.53
C THR A 22 -7.15 8.40 2.45
N VAL A 23 -6.27 9.02 3.24
CA VAL A 23 -4.88 8.58 3.37
C VAL A 23 -4.89 7.15 3.89
N LYS A 24 -4.43 6.18 3.08
CA LYS A 24 -4.35 4.79 3.51
C LYS A 24 -3.42 4.68 4.72
N PRO A 25 -3.84 4.02 5.81
CA PRO A 25 -2.95 3.77 6.93
C PRO A 25 -1.76 2.93 6.47
N PHE A 26 -0.64 3.08 7.17
CA PHE A 26 0.52 2.23 6.92
C PHE A 26 0.23 0.81 7.36
N ARG A 27 0.53 -0.16 6.48
CA ARG A 27 0.41 -1.57 6.74
C ARG A 27 1.78 -2.22 6.54
N PHE A 28 2.26 -2.91 7.55
CA PHE A 28 3.39 -3.83 7.41
C PHE A 28 2.89 -5.11 6.77
N PHE A 29 3.66 -5.66 5.83
CA PHE A 29 3.33 -6.92 5.17
C PHE A 29 4.38 -7.94 5.56
N ASN A 30 3.93 -9.10 6.06
CA ASN A 30 4.83 -10.11 6.63
C ASN A 30 5.98 -10.45 5.69
N HIS A 31 5.73 -10.81 4.43
CA HIS A 31 6.75 -11.13 3.42
C HIS A 31 7.88 -10.08 3.21
N TRP A 32 7.77 -8.88 3.77
CA TRP A 32 8.89 -7.94 3.79
C TRP A 32 10.03 -8.45 4.66
N ASP A 33 9.74 -9.17 5.75
CA ASP A 33 10.78 -9.71 6.64
C ASP A 33 11.65 -10.79 5.98
N GLU A 34 11.07 -11.54 5.04
CA GLU A 34 11.74 -12.52 4.19
C GLU A 34 12.64 -11.85 3.12
N HIS A 35 12.46 -10.57 2.83
CA HIS A 35 13.25 -9.89 1.80
C HIS A 35 14.69 -9.63 2.31
N LYS A 36 15.68 -10.03 1.51
CA LYS A 36 17.12 -9.91 1.85
C LYS A 36 17.55 -8.52 2.34
N ASP A 37 16.95 -7.46 1.79
CA ASP A 37 17.31 -6.08 2.11
C ASP A 37 16.59 -5.52 3.35
N PHE A 38 15.64 -6.26 3.92
CA PHE A 38 14.82 -5.80 5.04
C PHE A 38 15.64 -5.52 6.29
N LEU A 39 16.45 -6.50 6.73
CA LEU A 39 17.29 -6.33 7.91
C LEU A 39 18.31 -5.20 7.73
N ASN A 40 18.80 -4.98 6.50
CA ASN A 40 19.69 -3.86 6.21
C ASN A 40 18.96 -2.52 6.41
N MET A 41 17.75 -2.37 5.86
CA MET A 41 16.95 -1.16 6.07
C MET A 41 16.64 -0.89 7.55
N VAL A 42 16.33 -1.94 8.32
CA VAL A 42 16.14 -1.85 9.78
C VAL A 42 17.42 -1.37 10.45
N GLY A 43 18.56 -1.98 10.11
CA GLY A 43 19.88 -1.62 10.63
C GLY A 43 20.21 -0.15 10.39
N GLU A 44 20.06 0.33 9.15
CA GLU A 44 20.29 1.74 8.81
C GLU A 44 19.38 2.70 9.59
N SER A 45 18.09 2.35 9.76
CA SER A 45 17.18 3.14 10.59
C SER A 45 17.60 3.13 12.06
N TRP A 46 18.18 2.05 12.55
CA TRP A 46 18.67 1.93 13.91
C TRP A 46 20.01 2.62 14.16
N GLN A 47 20.83 2.82 13.13
CA GLN A 47 22.06 3.61 13.23
C GLN A 47 21.82 5.12 13.20
N THR A 48 20.60 5.56 12.88
CA THR A 48 20.27 7.00 12.88
C THR A 48 20.31 7.56 14.31
N GLU A 49 21.21 8.52 14.51
CA GLU A 49 21.33 9.31 15.75
C GLU A 49 19.99 9.99 16.03
N THR A 50 19.44 9.73 17.22
CA THR A 50 18.12 10.23 17.61
C THR A 50 18.21 10.80 19.03
N ARG A 51 17.87 12.08 19.16
CA ARG A 51 17.84 12.81 20.43
C ARG A 51 16.52 12.56 21.16
N GLY A 52 16.54 12.69 22.49
CA GLY A 52 15.37 12.56 23.36
C GLY A 52 15.45 11.38 24.33
N ASN A 53 14.38 11.17 25.09
CA ASN A 53 14.30 10.06 26.04
C ASN A 53 14.25 8.69 25.32
N PRO A 54 14.49 7.57 26.00
CA PRO A 54 14.52 6.24 25.38
C PRO A 54 13.27 5.92 24.53
N MET A 55 12.08 6.27 25.00
CA MET A 55 10.83 6.03 24.29
C MET A 55 10.72 6.87 23.00
N MET A 56 11.14 8.14 23.06
CA MET A 56 11.23 9.01 21.88
C MET A 56 12.22 8.47 20.86
N ARG A 57 13.37 7.94 21.31
CA ARG A 57 14.37 7.34 20.42
C ARG A 57 13.82 6.15 19.67
N VAL A 58 13.12 5.24 20.35
CA VAL A 58 12.48 4.07 19.72
C VAL A 58 11.40 4.51 18.72
N THR A 59 10.49 5.40 19.14
CA THR A 59 9.40 5.87 18.26
C THR A 59 9.93 6.62 17.03
N ASN A 60 11.01 7.40 17.15
CA ASN A 60 11.62 8.08 16.03
C ASN A 60 12.30 7.10 15.06
N LYS A 61 13.01 6.08 15.56
CA LYS A 61 13.58 5.02 14.72
C LYS A 61 12.49 4.27 13.93
N LEU A 62 11.36 3.95 14.58
CA LEU A 62 10.22 3.32 13.92
C LEU A 62 9.55 4.24 12.87
N LYS A 63 9.48 5.56 13.13
CA LYS A 63 9.00 6.53 12.14
C LYS A 63 9.92 6.57 10.91
N THR A 64 11.23 6.60 11.11
CA THR A 64 12.21 6.58 10.01
C THR A 64 12.08 5.29 9.20
N LEU A 65 12.01 4.14 9.87
CA LEU A 65 11.83 2.84 9.21
C LEU A 65 10.54 2.80 8.39
N LYS A 66 9.43 3.31 8.94
CA LYS A 66 8.15 3.40 8.24
C LYS A 66 8.25 4.21 6.93
N ILE A 67 8.99 5.30 6.92
CA ILE A 67 9.18 6.13 5.71
C ILE A 67 9.97 5.34 4.67
N LYS A 68 11.10 4.75 5.05
CA LYS A 68 11.93 3.92 4.16
C LYS A 68 11.13 2.75 3.56
N LEU A 69 10.38 2.02 4.39
CA LEU A 69 9.56 0.90 3.94
C LEU A 69 8.44 1.33 3.00
N LYS A 70 7.83 2.51 3.19
CA LYS A 70 6.84 3.04 2.26
C LYS A 70 7.43 3.33 0.89
N GLU A 71 8.60 3.95 0.86
CA GLU A 71 9.30 4.27 -0.39
C GLU A 71 9.77 3.01 -1.11
N TRP A 72 10.43 2.12 -0.37
CA TRP A 72 10.87 0.82 -0.86
C TRP A 72 9.69 0.00 -1.41
N SER A 73 8.58 -0.10 -0.66
CA SER A 73 7.39 -0.82 -1.11
C SER A 73 6.78 -0.19 -2.36
N LYS A 74 6.73 1.13 -2.45
CA LYS A 74 6.28 1.82 -3.66
C LYS A 74 7.18 1.47 -4.84
N ASN A 75 8.50 1.47 -4.68
CA ASN A 75 9.42 1.19 -5.79
C ASN A 75 9.40 -0.29 -6.23
N HIS A 76 9.29 -1.23 -5.29
CA HIS A 76 9.32 -2.67 -5.58
C HIS A 76 7.96 -3.25 -5.99
N TYR A 77 6.85 -2.71 -5.46
CA TYR A 77 5.51 -3.30 -5.60
C TYR A 77 4.48 -2.37 -6.26
N SER A 78 4.86 -1.16 -6.71
CA SER A 78 3.97 -0.23 -7.44
C SER A 78 3.23 -0.92 -8.58
N GLN A 79 3.95 -1.70 -9.40
CA GLN A 79 3.38 -2.38 -10.56
C GLN A 79 2.49 -3.57 -10.21
N MET A 80 2.72 -4.23 -9.07
CA MET A 80 1.87 -5.33 -8.63
C MET A 80 0.50 -4.83 -8.18
N GLN A 81 0.45 -3.66 -7.51
CA GLN A 81 -0.82 -3.04 -7.11
C GLN A 81 -1.64 -2.56 -8.32
N THR A 82 -1.00 -2.07 -9.39
CA THR A 82 -1.69 -1.64 -10.61
C THR A 82 -2.37 -2.83 -11.29
N LYS A 83 -1.64 -3.94 -11.50
CA LYS A 83 -2.18 -5.13 -12.17
C LYS A 83 -3.33 -5.81 -11.41
N ILE A 84 -3.29 -5.81 -10.08
CA ILE A 84 -4.39 -6.34 -9.25
C ILE A 84 -5.63 -5.43 -9.30
N SER A 85 -5.43 -4.11 -9.46
CA SER A 85 -6.53 -3.14 -9.64
C SER A 85 -7.19 -3.27 -11.01
N ASP A 86 -6.40 -3.50 -12.07
CA ASP A 86 -6.88 -3.57 -13.45
C ASP A 86 -7.57 -4.91 -13.79
N ALA A 87 -7.31 -5.95 -13.01
CA ALA A 87 -7.95 -7.27 -13.15
C ALA A 87 -9.31 -7.37 -12.43
N LYS A 88 -9.87 -6.26 -11.94
CA LYS A 88 -11.08 -6.23 -11.11
C LYS A 88 -12.23 -5.45 -11.73
#